data_AF-A0A242CIF3-F1
#
_entry.id   AF-A0A242CIF3-F1
#
_cell.length_a   1.000
_cell.length_b   1.000
_cell.length_c   1.000
_cell.angle_alpha   90.00
_cell.angle_beta   90.00
_cell.angle_gamma   90.00
#
_symmetry.space_group_name_H-M   'P 1'
#
loop_
_entity.id
_entity.type
_entity.pdbx_description
1 polymer ?
#
loop_
_entity_poly.entity_id
_entity_poly.type
_entity_poly.pdbx_seq_one_letter_code
_entity_poly.pdbx_strand_id
1 'polypeptide(L)'
;MNKRKYGEIDCDNFDKNVFRSFTTPEESDQWGNEIYGEWSKQYRSAVQSLSSLESGISYSINKDPLAYYCGYYYKKINKYLRNLSLDFGENLDLDEVKSASDILQFLLSFTPRLPENIIVYKIVSDDFINLLIEHNKSNPEEPFSEKGLLSTSLLIEGCTNGQTNDCGLENNLLKIFVPKGIHGIYIRSIEGLKRREYEFLMRPTLFLRPIAFPYWDDKRVNRIYEYELISLDTFDI
;
A
#
# COMPACT_ATOMS: atom_id res chain seq x y z
N MET A 1 15.25 22.23 16.51
CA MET A 1 14.46 21.31 17.36
C MET A 1 13.94 20.11 16.58
N ASN A 2 13.31 20.31 15.41
CA ASN A 2 12.76 19.22 14.59
C ASN A 2 13.79 18.20 14.10
N LYS A 3 14.94 18.63 13.59
CA LYS A 3 16.03 17.74 13.15
C LYS A 3 16.49 16.74 14.22
N ARG A 4 16.58 17.18 15.49
CA ARG A 4 16.92 16.29 16.62
C ARG A 4 15.82 15.25 16.91
N LYS A 5 14.56 15.58 16.60
CA LYS A 5 13.40 14.76 16.92
C LYS A 5 13.02 13.80 15.78
N TYR A 6 13.22 14.19 14.53
CA TYR A 6 12.76 13.42 13.36
C TYR A 6 13.88 12.96 12.43
N GLY A 7 15.14 13.39 12.64
CA GLY A 7 16.24 13.15 11.72
C GLY A 7 16.39 14.25 10.66
N GLU A 8 17.18 13.96 9.63
CA GLU A 8 17.41 14.86 8.50
C GLU A 8 16.24 14.86 7.52
N ILE A 9 16.13 15.92 6.72
CA ILE A 9 15.26 15.93 5.55
C ILE A 9 16.09 16.44 4.39
N ASP A 10 16.19 15.63 3.36
CA ASP A 10 16.80 15.97 2.09
C ASP A 10 15.71 16.01 1.02
N CYS A 11 15.28 17.23 0.68
CA CYS A 11 14.20 17.44 -0.28
C CYS A 11 14.44 18.66 -1.18
N ASP A 12 15.69 19.08 -1.36
CA ASP A 12 16.03 20.39 -1.95
C ASP A 12 15.57 20.57 -3.41
N ASN A 13 15.02 19.54 -4.05
CA ASN A 13 14.44 19.60 -5.40
C ASN A 13 13.12 18.82 -5.54
N PHE A 14 12.40 18.55 -4.44
CA PHE A 14 11.13 17.82 -4.51
C PHE A 14 9.94 18.73 -4.83
N ASP A 15 9.48 18.72 -6.09
CA ASP A 15 8.29 19.49 -6.49
C ASP A 15 6.99 18.71 -6.19
N LYS A 16 6.24 19.17 -5.18
CA LYS A 16 4.97 18.57 -4.79
C LYS A 16 3.85 18.83 -5.80
N ASN A 17 3.97 19.86 -6.64
CA ASN A 17 2.88 20.32 -7.51
C ASN A 17 2.66 19.41 -8.72
N VAL A 18 3.64 18.55 -9.04
CA VAL A 18 3.51 17.59 -10.14
C VAL A 18 2.74 16.31 -9.75
N PHE A 19 2.29 16.20 -8.50
CA PHE A 19 1.55 15.05 -7.99
C PHE A 19 0.07 15.36 -7.87
N ARG A 20 -0.76 14.47 -8.41
CA ARG A 20 -2.22 14.57 -8.35
C ARG A 20 -2.74 14.04 -7.01
N SER A 21 -3.57 14.83 -6.33
CA SER A 21 -4.43 14.34 -5.24
C SER A 21 -5.85 14.14 -5.74
N PHE A 22 -6.49 13.04 -5.34
CA PHE A 22 -7.91 12.82 -5.58
C PHE A 22 -8.75 13.47 -4.47
N THR A 23 -9.93 13.95 -4.84
CA THR A 23 -10.82 14.67 -3.91
C THR A 23 -12.18 14.03 -3.74
N THR A 24 -12.62 13.21 -4.71
CA THR A 24 -13.93 12.53 -4.63
C THR A 24 -13.84 11.04 -4.95
N PRO A 25 -14.78 10.24 -4.41
CA PRO A 25 -14.99 8.85 -4.80
C PRO A 25 -15.13 8.64 -6.30
N GLU A 26 -15.93 9.49 -6.96
CA GLU A 26 -16.24 9.38 -8.38
C GLU A 26 -15.00 9.64 -9.24
N GLU A 27 -14.19 10.64 -8.87
CA GLU A 27 -12.92 10.93 -9.53
C GLU A 27 -11.96 9.73 -9.42
N SER A 28 -11.84 9.17 -8.21
CA SER A 28 -10.97 8.02 -7.92
C SER A 28 -11.41 6.77 -8.68
N ASP A 29 -12.71 6.49 -8.70
CA ASP A 29 -13.29 5.34 -9.40
C ASP A 29 -13.18 5.50 -10.92
N GLN A 30 -13.42 6.69 -11.47
CA GLN A 30 -13.25 6.94 -12.90
C GLN A 30 -11.79 6.71 -13.31
N TRP A 31 -10.86 7.39 -12.64
CA TRP A 31 -9.43 7.28 -12.92
C TRP A 31 -8.92 5.84 -12.80
N GLY A 32 -9.29 5.15 -11.71
CA GLY A 32 -8.84 3.79 -11.48
C GLY A 32 -9.43 2.79 -12.49
N ASN A 33 -10.66 2.98 -12.93
CA ASN A 33 -11.26 2.12 -13.95
C ASN A 33 -10.69 2.38 -15.36
N GLU A 34 -10.32 3.62 -15.68
CA GLU A 34 -9.67 3.96 -16.95
C GLU A 34 -8.34 3.24 -17.11
N ILE A 35 -7.56 3.10 -16.03
CA ILE A 35 -6.22 2.48 -16.07
C ILE A 35 -6.29 0.97 -15.85
N TYR A 36 -7.03 0.53 -14.83
CA TYR A 36 -6.98 -0.84 -14.33
C TYR A 36 -8.18 -1.69 -14.73
N GLY A 37 -9.25 -1.10 -15.28
CA GLY A 37 -10.51 -1.79 -15.51
C GLY A 37 -10.39 -3.02 -16.42
N GLU A 38 -9.59 -2.94 -17.47
CA GLU A 38 -9.39 -4.07 -18.38
C GLU A 38 -8.56 -5.20 -17.73
N TRP A 39 -7.47 -4.84 -17.06
CA TRP A 39 -6.67 -5.80 -16.30
C TRP A 39 -7.50 -6.49 -15.21
N SER A 40 -8.35 -5.73 -14.51
CA SER A 40 -9.23 -6.24 -13.45
C SER A 40 -10.28 -7.23 -13.97
N LYS A 41 -10.81 -7.03 -15.18
CA LYS A 41 -11.69 -8.01 -15.84
C LYS A 41 -10.93 -9.29 -16.20
N GLN A 42 -9.72 -9.17 -16.72
CA GLN A 42 -8.87 -10.31 -17.06
C GLN A 42 -8.51 -11.12 -15.81
N TYR A 43 -8.11 -10.44 -14.73
CA TYR A 43 -7.89 -11.04 -13.42
C TYR A 43 -9.13 -11.81 -12.94
N ARG A 44 -10.32 -11.21 -13.04
CA ARG A 44 -11.57 -11.88 -12.63
C ARG A 44 -11.93 -13.08 -13.47
N SER A 45 -11.75 -13.01 -14.77
CA SER A 45 -11.96 -14.16 -15.66
C SER A 45 -11.00 -15.30 -15.32
N ALA A 46 -9.74 -15.00 -15.00
CA ALA A 46 -8.76 -16.00 -14.58
C ALA A 46 -9.15 -16.65 -13.24
N VAL A 47 -9.51 -15.86 -12.23
CA VAL A 47 -9.99 -16.36 -10.92
C VAL A 47 -11.21 -17.27 -11.07
N GLN A 48 -12.20 -16.88 -11.89
CA GLN A 48 -13.39 -17.69 -12.15
C GLN A 48 -13.04 -19.01 -12.84
N SER A 49 -12.14 -18.96 -13.84
CA SER A 49 -11.66 -20.15 -14.55
C SER A 49 -10.87 -21.09 -13.65
N LEU A 50 -10.07 -20.57 -12.72
CA LEU A 50 -9.38 -21.39 -11.72
C LEU A 50 -10.34 -21.99 -10.70
N SER A 51 -11.40 -21.25 -10.34
CA SER A 51 -12.39 -21.72 -9.37
C SER A 51 -13.24 -22.87 -9.90
N SER A 52 -13.48 -22.95 -11.20
CA SER A 52 -14.21 -24.06 -11.85
C SER A 52 -13.36 -25.32 -12.06
N LEU A 53 -12.04 -25.24 -11.88
CA LEU A 53 -11.14 -26.40 -11.85
C LEU A 53 -11.18 -27.04 -10.44
N GLU A 54 -12.32 -27.66 -10.09
CA GLU A 54 -12.63 -28.15 -8.74
C GLU A 54 -11.64 -29.19 -8.16
N SER A 55 -10.74 -29.78 -8.96
CA SER A 55 -9.98 -30.98 -8.57
C SER A 55 -8.45 -30.85 -8.44
N GLY A 56 -7.86 -29.65 -8.59
CA GLY A 56 -6.40 -29.51 -8.65
C GLY A 56 -5.72 -28.51 -7.70
N ILE A 57 -6.46 -27.56 -7.12
CA ILE A 57 -5.90 -26.48 -6.30
C ILE A 57 -6.42 -26.61 -4.87
N SER A 58 -5.56 -27.15 -3.99
CA SER A 58 -5.89 -27.53 -2.61
C SER A 58 -6.27 -26.36 -1.69
N TYR A 59 -5.93 -25.11 -2.04
CA TYR A 59 -6.07 -23.97 -1.12
C TYR A 59 -6.84 -22.79 -1.72
N SER A 60 -7.75 -22.20 -0.94
CA SER A 60 -8.61 -21.07 -1.34
C SER A 60 -7.82 -19.79 -1.67
N ILE A 61 -6.67 -19.62 -1.03
CA ILE A 61 -5.72 -18.51 -1.23
C ILE A 61 -5.14 -18.47 -2.65
N ASN A 62 -5.00 -19.64 -3.28
CA ASN A 62 -4.51 -19.78 -4.64
C ASN A 62 -5.60 -19.49 -5.69
N LYS A 63 -6.88 -19.40 -5.27
CA LYS A 63 -7.99 -19.10 -6.16
C LYS A 63 -8.21 -17.60 -6.34
N ASP A 64 -8.10 -16.82 -5.27
CA ASP A 64 -8.29 -15.36 -5.31
C ASP A 64 -7.35 -14.63 -4.32
N PRO A 65 -6.06 -14.53 -4.65
CA PRO A 65 -5.04 -13.99 -3.75
C PRO A 65 -5.30 -12.53 -3.35
N LEU A 66 -5.86 -11.70 -4.25
CA LEU A 66 -6.22 -10.31 -3.93
C LEU A 66 -7.39 -10.24 -2.95
N ALA A 67 -8.45 -11.03 -3.14
CA ALA A 67 -9.55 -11.07 -2.17
C ALA A 67 -9.07 -11.51 -0.78
N TYR A 68 -8.14 -12.46 -0.77
CA TYR A 68 -7.58 -13.01 0.45
C TYR A 68 -6.74 -12.00 1.20
N TYR A 69 -5.83 -11.30 0.49
CA TYR A 69 -5.03 -10.21 1.04
C TYR A 69 -5.93 -9.11 1.60
N CYS A 70 -6.84 -8.57 0.79
CA CYS A 70 -7.76 -7.51 1.21
C CYS A 70 -8.68 -7.96 2.35
N GLY A 71 -8.93 -9.26 2.52
CA GLY A 71 -9.64 -9.84 3.66
C GLY A 71 -8.87 -9.71 4.97
N TYR A 72 -8.58 -10.86 5.59
CA TYR A 72 -7.99 -10.94 6.92
C TYR A 72 -6.49 -11.29 6.91
N TYR A 73 -5.89 -11.48 5.73
CA TYR A 73 -4.54 -12.01 5.61
C TYR A 73 -3.44 -10.99 5.41
N TYR A 74 -3.78 -9.73 5.11
CA TYR A 74 -2.78 -8.68 4.95
C TYR A 74 -1.81 -8.62 6.15
N LYS A 75 -2.30 -8.81 7.39
CA LYS A 75 -1.46 -8.82 8.61
C LYS A 75 -0.39 -9.91 8.54
N LYS A 76 -0.75 -11.13 8.14
CA LYS A 76 0.17 -12.28 8.06
C LYS A 76 1.15 -12.17 6.91
N ILE A 77 0.64 -11.84 5.72
CA ILE A 77 1.47 -11.68 4.52
C ILE A 77 2.50 -10.57 4.76
N ASN A 78 2.08 -9.42 5.30
CA ASN A 78 3.02 -8.34 5.59
C ASN A 78 3.98 -8.68 6.74
N LYS A 79 3.57 -9.41 7.78
CA LYS A 79 4.50 -9.92 8.80
C LYS A 79 5.56 -10.83 8.16
N TYR A 80 5.15 -11.79 7.33
CA TYR A 80 6.05 -12.69 6.62
C TYR A 80 7.05 -11.93 5.75
N LEU A 81 6.57 -11.03 4.89
CA LEU A 81 7.44 -10.23 4.01
C LEU A 81 8.40 -9.32 4.78
N ARG A 82 8.02 -8.86 5.98
CA ARG A 82 8.87 -8.07 6.88
C ARG A 82 9.82 -8.93 7.72
N ASN A 83 9.85 -10.25 7.53
CA ASN A 83 10.59 -11.21 8.36
C ASN A 83 10.25 -11.11 9.86
N LEU A 84 8.99 -10.80 10.17
CA LEU A 84 8.49 -10.76 11.55
C LEU A 84 7.93 -12.13 11.94
N SER A 85 7.97 -12.44 13.23
CA SER A 85 7.41 -13.70 13.74
C SER A 85 5.90 -13.76 13.49
N LEU A 86 5.45 -14.91 12.98
CA LEU A 86 4.03 -15.23 12.88
C LEU A 86 3.59 -15.84 14.22
N ASP A 87 2.48 -15.35 14.76
CA ASP A 87 1.92 -15.91 15.99
C ASP A 87 1.34 -17.29 15.67
N PHE A 88 1.99 -18.36 16.15
CA PHE A 88 1.67 -19.77 15.86
C PHE A 88 0.31 -20.26 16.43
N GLY A 89 -0.60 -19.35 16.79
CA GLY A 89 -1.93 -19.65 17.35
C GLY A 89 -3.07 -19.59 16.34
N GLU A 90 -2.83 -19.11 15.11
CA GLU A 90 -3.85 -19.01 14.07
C GLU A 90 -3.58 -20.06 12.98
N ASN A 91 -4.53 -20.98 12.77
CA ASN A 91 -4.48 -22.20 11.94
C ASN A 91 -4.14 -22.00 10.44
N LEU A 92 -3.02 -21.39 10.09
CA LEU A 92 -2.54 -21.27 8.72
C LEU A 92 -1.11 -21.74 8.60
N ASP A 93 -0.91 -22.56 7.59
CA ASP A 93 0.41 -23.07 7.23
C ASP A 93 1.28 -21.92 6.71
N LEU A 94 2.55 -21.91 7.14
CA LEU A 94 3.56 -20.98 6.63
C LEU A 94 3.67 -21.09 5.10
N ASP A 95 3.48 -22.29 4.57
CA ASP A 95 3.51 -22.55 3.13
C ASP A 95 2.38 -21.83 2.38
N GLU A 96 1.20 -21.67 2.99
CA GLU A 96 0.10 -20.90 2.41
C GLU A 96 0.44 -19.41 2.36
N VAL A 97 0.95 -18.85 3.46
CA VAL A 97 1.33 -17.42 3.52
C VAL A 97 2.43 -17.11 2.51
N LYS A 98 3.43 -18.00 2.40
CA LYS A 98 4.51 -17.88 1.42
C LYS A 98 3.96 -17.93 0.00
N SER A 99 3.17 -18.95 -0.34
CA SER A 99 2.60 -19.12 -1.68
C SER A 99 1.77 -17.91 -2.09
N ALA A 100 0.94 -17.38 -1.19
CA ALA A 100 0.17 -16.17 -1.44
C ALA A 100 1.04 -14.95 -1.69
N SER A 101 2.09 -14.79 -0.88
CA SER A 101 3.02 -13.68 -1.03
C SER A 101 3.74 -13.74 -2.39
N ASP A 102 4.13 -14.93 -2.85
CA ASP A 102 4.79 -15.12 -4.14
C ASP A 102 3.82 -14.83 -5.29
N ILE A 103 2.59 -15.35 -5.22
CA ILE A 103 1.55 -15.11 -6.22
C ILE A 103 1.17 -13.62 -6.28
N LEU A 104 1.00 -12.94 -5.14
CA LEU A 104 0.68 -11.51 -5.11
C LEU A 104 1.80 -10.66 -5.72
N GLN A 105 3.05 -10.96 -5.38
CA GLN A 105 4.21 -10.28 -5.96
C GLN A 105 4.28 -10.48 -7.47
N PHE A 106 4.05 -11.72 -7.93
CA PHE A 106 3.96 -12.03 -9.34
C PHE A 106 2.84 -11.22 -10.01
N LEU A 107 1.61 -11.30 -9.51
CA LEU A 107 0.45 -10.60 -10.06
C LEU A 107 0.66 -9.10 -10.16
N LEU A 108 1.15 -8.47 -9.09
CA LEU A 108 1.43 -7.04 -9.06
C LEU A 108 2.52 -6.64 -10.06
N SER A 109 3.43 -7.54 -10.42
CA SER A 109 4.44 -7.27 -11.46
C SER A 109 3.84 -7.17 -12.87
N PHE A 110 2.61 -7.61 -13.08
CA PHE A 110 1.89 -7.54 -14.36
C PHE A 110 0.74 -6.54 -14.36
N THR A 111 0.54 -5.79 -13.28
CA THR A 111 -0.48 -4.73 -13.31
C THR A 111 -0.03 -3.59 -14.22
N PRO A 112 -0.97 -2.82 -14.80
CA PRO A 112 -0.64 -1.57 -15.45
C PRO A 112 0.24 -0.70 -14.56
N ARG A 113 1.28 -0.09 -15.16
CA ARG A 113 2.08 0.90 -14.46
C ARG A 113 1.29 2.19 -14.30
N LEU A 114 1.52 2.86 -13.19
CA LEU A 114 0.91 4.14 -12.90
C LEU A 114 1.29 5.18 -13.99
N PRO A 115 0.34 5.82 -14.68
CA PRO A 115 0.64 6.70 -15.81
C PRO A 115 1.07 8.12 -15.38
N GLU A 116 0.72 8.54 -14.16
CA GLU A 116 0.95 9.88 -13.64
C GLU A 116 1.43 9.83 -12.18
N ASN A 117 2.01 10.92 -11.67
CA ASN A 117 2.41 10.99 -10.27
C ASN A 117 1.16 11.23 -9.40
N ILE A 118 0.98 10.45 -8.32
CA ILE A 118 -0.20 10.56 -7.45
C ILE A 118 0.18 10.74 -5.97
N ILE A 119 -0.76 11.24 -5.19
CA ILE A 119 -0.68 11.28 -3.73
C ILE A 119 -1.59 10.19 -3.17
N VAL A 120 -1.06 9.36 -2.28
CA VAL A 120 -1.82 8.34 -1.55
C VAL A 120 -1.66 8.52 -0.04
N TYR A 121 -2.56 7.91 0.71
CA TYR A 121 -2.68 8.10 2.14
C TYR A 121 -2.69 6.76 2.89
N LYS A 122 -2.11 6.74 4.09
CA LYS A 122 -2.12 5.55 4.95
C LYS A 122 -2.11 5.95 6.42
N ILE A 123 -3.10 5.48 7.18
CA ILE A 123 -3.05 5.55 8.65
C ILE A 123 -2.07 4.49 9.15
N VAL A 124 -1.22 4.87 10.11
CA VAL A 124 -0.18 4.02 10.67
C VAL A 124 -0.03 4.21 12.18
N SER A 125 0.46 3.15 12.82
CA SER A 125 0.66 3.11 14.26
C SER A 125 1.78 4.02 14.72
N ASP A 126 1.73 4.40 15.99
CA ASP A 126 2.86 5.08 16.65
C ASP A 126 4.14 4.25 16.54
N ASP A 127 4.05 2.92 16.67
CA ASP A 127 5.20 2.02 16.51
C ASP A 127 5.81 2.12 15.12
N PHE A 128 4.99 2.16 14.06
CA PHE A 128 5.49 2.30 12.70
C PHE A 128 6.14 3.67 12.47
N ILE A 129 5.54 4.74 12.98
CA ILE A 129 6.14 6.08 12.94
C ILE A 129 7.48 6.12 13.68
N ASN A 130 7.57 5.50 14.85
CA ASN A 130 8.81 5.44 15.62
C ASN A 130 9.89 4.69 14.84
N LEU A 131 9.54 3.59 14.16
CA LEU A 131 10.46 2.88 13.26
C LEU A 131 10.99 3.79 12.14
N LEU A 132 10.10 4.55 11.47
CA LEU A 132 10.51 5.49 10.43
C LEU A 132 11.42 6.60 10.96
N ILE A 133 11.09 7.19 12.11
CA ILE A 133 11.88 8.25 12.74
C ILE A 133 13.25 7.75 13.18
N GLU A 134 13.32 6.60 13.85
CA GLU A 134 14.60 6.06 14.31
C GLU A 134 15.49 5.62 13.14
N HIS A 135 14.90 5.09 12.06
CA HIS A 135 15.64 4.84 10.81
C HIS A 135 16.20 6.15 10.25
N ASN A 136 15.39 7.20 10.10
CA ASN A 136 15.84 8.47 9.54
C ASN A 136 16.90 9.18 10.40
N LYS A 137 16.87 8.99 11.73
CA LYS A 137 17.90 9.51 12.64
C LYS A 137 19.21 8.74 12.54
N SER A 138 19.13 7.43 12.31
CA SER A 138 20.31 6.54 12.30
C SER A 138 20.96 6.44 10.93
N ASN A 139 20.16 6.51 9.86
CA ASN A 139 20.55 6.32 8.46
C ASN A 139 19.96 7.44 7.58
N PRO A 140 20.33 8.72 7.79
CA PRO A 140 19.70 9.85 7.11
C PRO A 140 19.86 9.87 5.58
N GLU A 141 20.87 9.16 5.06
CA GLU A 141 21.13 9.06 3.61
C GLU A 141 20.40 7.87 2.96
N GLU A 142 19.82 6.97 3.75
CA GLU A 142 19.17 5.75 3.26
C GLU A 142 17.65 5.82 3.45
N PRO A 143 16.85 5.65 2.38
CA PRO A 143 15.40 5.61 2.54
C PRO A 143 14.95 4.33 3.27
N PHE A 144 13.85 4.43 4.02
CA PHE A 144 13.32 3.29 4.76
C PHE A 144 12.73 2.25 3.81
N SER A 145 13.14 0.98 3.95
CA SER A 145 12.63 -0.12 3.12
C SER A 145 11.35 -0.74 3.71
N GLU A 146 10.20 -0.47 3.08
CA GLU A 146 8.95 -1.18 3.36
C GLU A 146 8.93 -2.50 2.59
N LYS A 147 9.17 -3.59 3.32
CA LYS A 147 9.23 -4.95 2.76
C LYS A 147 7.85 -5.57 2.54
N GLY A 148 6.81 -5.11 3.24
CA GLY A 148 5.43 -5.57 3.03
C GLY A 148 4.79 -4.94 1.80
N LEU A 149 3.63 -5.45 1.41
CA LEU A 149 2.79 -4.77 0.43
C LEU A 149 2.31 -3.44 1.00
N LEU A 150 2.38 -2.40 0.16
CA LEU A 150 1.99 -1.05 0.56
C LEU A 150 0.53 -0.79 0.15
N SER A 151 -0.38 -1.16 1.05
CA SER A 151 -1.81 -0.82 0.97
C SER A 151 -2.03 0.62 1.43
N THR A 152 -2.60 1.44 0.54
CA THR A 152 -2.83 2.88 0.72
C THR A 152 -4.20 3.25 0.16
N SER A 153 -4.67 4.47 0.43
CA SER A 153 -5.90 5.00 -0.15
C SER A 153 -5.62 6.17 -1.08
N LEU A 154 -6.37 6.27 -2.18
CA LEU A 154 -6.40 7.49 -2.99
C LEU A 154 -7.08 8.67 -2.28
N LEU A 155 -7.93 8.40 -1.27
CA LEU A 155 -8.70 9.38 -0.53
C LEU A 155 -8.40 9.32 0.97
N ILE A 156 -8.29 10.48 1.61
CA ILE A 156 -8.07 10.53 3.05
C ILE A 156 -9.25 9.92 3.79
N GLU A 157 -10.47 10.17 3.30
CA GLU A 157 -11.73 9.64 3.83
C GLU A 157 -11.78 8.10 3.75
N GLY A 158 -11.07 7.50 2.79
CA GLY A 158 -10.90 6.05 2.70
C GLY A 158 -10.15 5.47 3.89
N CYS A 159 -9.30 6.27 4.53
CA CYS A 159 -8.58 5.86 5.74
C CYS A 159 -9.41 6.09 7.01
N THR A 160 -10.21 7.17 7.07
CA THR A 160 -10.92 7.59 8.30
C THR A 160 -12.31 6.95 8.47
N ASN A 161 -12.92 6.48 7.38
CA ASN A 161 -14.23 5.80 7.43
C ASN A 161 -14.15 4.35 7.92
N GLY A 162 -12.93 3.84 8.17
CA GLY A 162 -12.63 2.53 8.75
C GLY A 162 -12.64 2.49 10.28
N GLN A 163 -13.33 3.41 10.97
CA GLN A 163 -13.58 3.33 12.44
C GLN A 163 -14.43 2.10 12.87
N THR A 164 -14.45 1.05 12.07
CA THR A 164 -14.84 -0.30 12.45
C THR A 164 -13.63 -1.00 13.08
N ASN A 165 -13.44 -0.84 14.39
CA ASN A 165 -12.68 -1.68 15.35
C ASN A 165 -11.22 -2.13 15.07
N ASP A 166 -10.68 -2.08 13.85
CA ASP A 166 -9.32 -2.51 13.47
C ASP A 166 -8.42 -1.34 13.01
N CYS A 167 -8.98 -0.24 12.50
CA CYS A 167 -8.24 1.01 12.18
C CYS A 167 -8.39 2.08 13.28
N GLY A 168 -8.68 1.64 14.51
CA GLY A 168 -9.06 2.51 15.62
C GLY A 168 -7.90 3.33 16.20
N LEU A 169 -8.20 4.60 16.50
CA LEU A 169 -7.46 5.51 17.40
C LEU A 169 -6.12 6.08 16.93
N GLU A 170 -5.58 5.62 15.80
CA GLU A 170 -4.28 6.10 15.32
C GLU A 170 -4.40 7.49 14.67
N ASN A 171 -3.60 8.44 15.17
CA ASN A 171 -3.62 9.81 14.70
C ASN A 171 -2.55 10.09 13.63
N ASN A 172 -1.68 9.14 13.28
CA ASN A 172 -0.63 9.38 12.31
C ASN A 172 -1.06 9.01 10.89
N LEU A 173 -0.99 9.97 9.98
CA LEU A 173 -1.28 9.79 8.56
C LEU A 173 0.01 9.96 7.76
N LEU A 174 0.39 8.93 7.01
CA LEU A 174 1.36 9.06 5.94
C LEU A 174 0.66 9.64 4.71
N LYS A 175 1.23 10.72 4.19
CA LYS A 175 0.94 11.26 2.87
C LYS A 175 2.12 10.93 1.97
N ILE A 176 1.91 10.01 1.05
CA ILE A 176 2.96 9.41 0.24
C ILE A 176 2.83 9.93 -1.19
N PHE A 177 3.92 10.51 -1.70
CA PHE A 177 4.02 11.00 -3.06
C PHE A 177 4.60 9.89 -3.92
N VAL A 178 3.76 9.30 -4.78
CA VAL A 178 4.06 8.13 -5.59
C VAL A 178 4.38 8.56 -7.03
N PRO A 179 5.60 8.32 -7.54
CA PRO A 179 5.94 8.68 -8.89
C PRO A 179 5.21 7.77 -9.90
N LYS A 180 5.02 8.26 -11.11
CA LYS A 180 4.57 7.45 -12.25
C LYS A 180 5.53 6.28 -12.51
N GLY A 181 5.06 5.25 -13.20
CA GLY A 181 5.83 4.07 -13.59
C GLY A 181 5.82 2.94 -12.56
N ILE A 182 5.22 3.16 -11.38
CA ILE A 182 5.08 2.16 -10.33
C ILE A 182 4.01 1.14 -10.68
N HIS A 183 4.31 -0.14 -10.43
CA HIS A 183 3.33 -1.20 -10.47
C HIS A 183 2.44 -1.17 -9.22
N GLY A 184 1.14 -1.05 -9.44
CA GLY A 184 0.12 -1.14 -8.40
C GLY A 184 -1.24 -1.46 -9.00
N ILE A 185 -2.25 -1.58 -8.16
CA ILE A 185 -3.62 -1.86 -8.58
C ILE A 185 -4.61 -1.06 -7.74
N TYR A 186 -5.58 -0.46 -8.41
CA TYR A 186 -6.73 0.13 -7.73
C TYR A 186 -7.77 -0.95 -7.45
N ILE A 187 -7.88 -1.38 -6.19
CA ILE A 187 -8.64 -2.58 -5.80
C ILE A 187 -10.13 -2.45 -6.13
N ARG A 188 -10.70 -1.24 -6.05
CA ARG A 188 -12.12 -1.02 -6.39
C ARG A 188 -12.42 -1.18 -7.89
N SER A 189 -11.42 -1.23 -8.76
CA SER A 189 -11.63 -1.61 -10.17
C SER A 189 -11.94 -3.10 -10.34
N ILE A 190 -11.68 -3.92 -9.32
CA ILE A 190 -11.91 -5.36 -9.32
C ILE A 190 -13.31 -5.67 -8.79
N GLU A 191 -14.14 -6.31 -9.63
CA GLU A 191 -15.49 -6.73 -9.23
C GLU A 191 -15.45 -7.64 -7.99
N GLY A 192 -16.38 -7.45 -7.04
CA GLY A 192 -16.39 -8.20 -5.79
C GLY A 192 -15.37 -7.75 -4.73
N LEU A 193 -14.41 -6.85 -5.04
CA LEU A 193 -13.49 -6.24 -4.06
C LEU A 193 -13.77 -4.75 -3.80
N LYS A 194 -14.92 -4.26 -4.25
CA LYS A 194 -15.30 -2.85 -4.06
C LYS A 194 -15.55 -2.53 -2.58
N ARG A 195 -14.56 -1.94 -1.92
CA ARG A 195 -14.63 -1.47 -0.53
C ARG A 195 -14.51 0.04 -0.42
N ARG A 196 -14.96 0.63 0.68
CA ARG A 196 -14.94 2.09 0.91
C ARG A 196 -13.55 2.68 1.18
N GLU A 197 -12.50 1.86 1.09
CA GLU A 197 -11.11 2.23 1.39
C GLU A 197 -10.41 2.94 0.22
N TYR A 198 -10.97 2.94 -0.99
CA TYR A 198 -10.34 3.51 -2.19
C TYR A 198 -8.89 3.03 -2.37
N GLU A 199 -8.70 1.73 -2.12
CA GLU A 199 -7.38 1.14 -1.93
C GLU A 199 -6.57 1.12 -3.23
N PHE A 200 -5.37 1.69 -3.16
CA PHE A 200 -4.28 1.50 -4.10
C PHE A 200 -3.22 0.60 -3.45
N LEU A 201 -3.09 -0.63 -3.98
CA LEU A 201 -2.19 -1.64 -3.48
C LEU A 201 -0.94 -1.70 -4.35
N MET A 202 0.22 -1.49 -3.73
CA MET A 202 1.52 -1.55 -4.42
C MET A 202 2.35 -2.75 -3.99
N ARG A 203 3.27 -3.15 -4.87
CA ARG A 203 4.22 -4.24 -4.64
C ARG A 203 5.08 -4.02 -3.38
N PRO A 204 5.65 -5.09 -2.79
CA PRO A 204 6.59 -4.96 -1.68
C PRO A 204 7.97 -4.44 -2.11
N THR A 205 8.80 -4.15 -1.11
CA THR A 205 10.20 -3.68 -1.27
C THR A 205 10.26 -2.30 -1.94
N LEU A 206 9.44 -1.39 -1.44
CA LEU A 206 9.45 0.02 -1.82
C LEU A 206 10.18 0.83 -0.75
N PHE A 207 10.71 1.99 -1.15
CA PHE A 207 11.51 2.83 -0.27
C PHE A 207 10.78 4.13 0.04
N LEU A 208 10.81 4.55 1.30
CA LEU A 208 10.17 5.78 1.78
C LEU A 208 11.24 6.76 2.25
N ARG A 209 11.26 7.96 1.66
CA ARG A 209 12.14 9.06 2.07
C ARG A 209 11.31 10.21 2.63
N PRO A 210 11.59 10.71 3.85
CA PRO A 210 10.87 11.86 4.39
C PRO A 210 11.21 13.13 3.60
N ILE A 211 10.19 13.92 3.26
CA ILE A 211 10.36 15.15 2.45
C ILE A 211 9.86 16.41 3.16
N ALA A 212 9.26 16.28 4.35
CA ALA A 212 8.89 17.40 5.19
C ALA A 212 8.82 17.00 6.67
N PHE A 213 9.08 17.95 7.56
CA PHE A 213 8.93 17.69 8.99
C PHE A 213 7.44 17.47 9.30
N PRO A 214 7.11 16.55 10.22
CA PRO A 214 5.72 16.24 10.52
C PRO A 214 4.98 17.46 11.08
N TYR A 215 3.74 17.65 10.65
CA TYR A 215 2.89 18.75 11.09
C TYR A 215 1.50 18.23 11.50
N TRP A 216 0.78 19.01 12.28
CA TRP A 216 -0.57 18.67 12.72
C TRP A 216 -1.59 19.30 11.77
N ASP A 217 -2.58 18.52 11.34
CA ASP A 217 -3.73 18.99 10.56
C ASP A 217 -4.96 19.04 11.48
N ASP A 218 -5.24 20.23 12.01
CA ASP A 218 -6.36 20.46 12.94
C ASP A 218 -7.73 20.09 12.35
N LYS A 219 -7.90 20.19 11.03
CA LYS A 219 -9.17 19.86 10.38
C LYS A 219 -9.45 18.36 10.41
N ARG A 220 -8.39 17.55 10.42
CA ARG A 220 -8.46 16.10 10.35
C ARG A 220 -8.13 15.43 11.68
N VAL A 221 -7.57 16.18 12.63
CA VAL A 221 -7.11 15.68 13.93
C VAL A 221 -6.03 14.59 13.73
N ASN A 222 -5.21 14.76 12.69
CA ASN A 222 -4.13 13.84 12.37
C ASN A 222 -2.79 14.57 12.36
N ARG A 223 -1.76 13.82 12.70
CA ARG A 223 -0.38 14.17 12.47
C ARG A 223 0.06 13.66 11.12
N ILE A 224 0.43 14.58 10.23
CA ILE A 224 0.83 14.27 8.86
C ILE A 224 2.33 14.06 8.79
N TYR A 225 2.74 12.98 8.14
CA TYR A 225 4.11 12.71 7.77
C TYR A 225 4.18 12.59 6.24
N GLU A 226 4.98 13.44 5.60
CA GLU A 226 5.11 13.44 4.14
C GLU A 226 6.34 12.66 3.71
N TYR A 227 6.12 11.67 2.83
CA TYR A 227 7.16 10.81 2.29
C TYR A 227 7.08 10.75 0.78
N GLU A 228 8.22 10.73 0.12
CA GLU A 228 8.33 10.31 -1.27
C GLU A 228 8.51 8.79 -1.33
N LEU A 229 7.83 8.15 -2.28
CA LEU A 229 8.05 6.77 -2.64
C LEU A 229 9.18 6.68 -3.68
N ILE A 230 10.21 5.90 -3.38
CA ILE A 230 11.31 5.59 -4.29
C ILE A 230 11.17 4.12 -4.68
N SER A 231 11.26 3.83 -5.97
CA SER A 231 11.35 2.47 -6.49
C SER A 231 12.62 2.31 -7.32
N LEU A 232 13.19 1.11 -7.30
CA LEU A 232 14.30 0.74 -8.18
C LEU A 232 13.82 0.45 -9.61
N ASP A 233 12.50 0.30 -9.81
CA ASP A 233 11.89 0.00 -11.12
C ASP A 233 11.76 1.23 -12.05
N THR A 234 12.12 2.42 -11.56
CA THR A 234 12.05 3.69 -12.31
C THR A 234 13.37 4.07 -12.98
N PHE A 235 14.40 3.23 -12.87
CA PHE A 235 15.56 3.34 -13.74
C PHE A 235 15.20 2.65 -15.06
N ASP A 236 14.94 3.44 -16.10
CA ASP A 236 14.77 2.96 -17.46
C ASP A 236 16.00 2.11 -17.85
N ILE A 237 15.77 0.83 -18.15
CA ILE A 237 16.70 -0.04 -18.88
C ILE A 237 16.35 0.07 -20.37
#